data_AF-A0A5C8NED5-F1
#
_entry.id   AF-A0A5C8NED5-F1
#
_cell.length_a   1.000
_cell.length_b   1.000
_cell.length_c   1.000
_cell.angle_alpha   90.00
_cell.angle_beta   90.00
_cell.angle_gamma   90.00
#
_symmetry.space_group_name_H-M   'P 1'
#
loop_
_entity.id
_entity.type
_entity.pdbx_description
1 polymer ?
#
loop_
_entity_poly.entity_id
_entity_poly.type
_entity_poly.pdbx_seq_one_letter_code
_entity_poly.pdbx_strand_id
1 'polypeptide(L)'
;MNTSSSPTRALVLGGGGSTGNAWLVGVVGGLLEGGVDVTDADLIVGTSAGATAAVQITTADPAAVYTATLAPVQARQTGPGRPVSDQLERMLAIIDGSADVVEMRRRIGAAALERDAEADGTWQPQWRFTVAARLPSQDWPDRLIRLTVLEADTGEPAAFDRDSGVSLADAVAASCSSGLPFWIDGRPYLDGGYRANAENADVATGYDRVLVLSPFGGRSLHPEEWGTHLAAQVDALRAGGSAVEVIGPDSEELFGTNAMDVSLRPAAAQAGHADGKAAAERVAELWR
;
A
#
# COMPACT_ATOMS: atom_id res chain seq x y z
N MET A 1 -9.34 -0.20 -39.47
CA MET A 1 -9.93 0.78 -38.53
C MET A 1 -9.02 0.79 -37.32
N ASN A 2 -8.12 1.77 -37.24
CA ASN A 2 -7.18 1.86 -36.12
C ASN A 2 -7.81 2.81 -35.09
N THR A 3 -8.64 2.27 -34.20
CA THR A 3 -8.98 3.00 -32.98
C THR A 3 -7.78 2.84 -32.06
N SER A 4 -6.82 3.77 -32.12
CA SER A 4 -5.81 3.82 -31.05
C SER A 4 -6.58 4.21 -29.79
N SER A 5 -6.92 3.22 -28.95
CA SER A 5 -7.33 3.49 -27.58
C SER A 5 -6.22 4.32 -26.92
N SER A 6 -6.60 5.31 -26.11
CA SER A 6 -5.64 5.98 -25.24
C SER A 6 -4.89 4.92 -24.40
N PRO A 7 -3.59 5.11 -24.15
CA PRO A 7 -2.82 4.16 -23.35
C PRO A 7 -3.44 4.01 -21.97
N THR A 8 -3.56 2.76 -21.52
CA THR A 8 -4.08 2.42 -20.19
C THR A 8 -3.07 2.76 -19.10
N ARG A 9 -3.54 3.35 -18.01
CA ARG A 9 -2.69 3.89 -16.93
C ARG A 9 -2.96 3.18 -15.61
N ALA A 10 -1.90 2.79 -14.91
CA ALA A 10 -1.97 2.23 -13.56
C ALA A 10 -1.16 3.07 -12.58
N LEU A 11 -1.77 3.40 -11.44
CA LEU A 11 -1.11 4.02 -10.29
C LEU A 11 -0.94 2.97 -9.19
N VAL A 12 0.29 2.73 -8.75
CA VAL A 12 0.62 1.77 -7.70
C VAL A 12 1.07 2.53 -6.46
N LEU A 13 0.38 2.32 -5.34
CA LEU A 13 0.62 2.97 -4.06
C LEU A 13 1.15 1.95 -3.06
N GLY A 14 2.45 2.03 -2.75
CA GLY A 14 3.11 1.09 -1.87
C GLY A 14 2.76 1.23 -0.39
N GLY A 15 3.03 0.18 0.37
CA GLY A 15 2.98 0.19 1.83
C GLY A 15 4.04 1.10 2.44
N GLY A 16 3.76 1.63 3.63
CA GLY A 16 4.66 2.59 4.28
C GLY A 16 4.26 3.07 5.68
N GLY A 17 3.28 2.42 6.32
CA GLY A 17 2.74 2.85 7.61
C GLY A 17 2.06 4.24 7.58
N SER A 18 1.96 4.87 8.75
CA SER A 18 1.36 6.19 8.94
C SER A 18 2.05 7.29 8.14
N THR A 19 3.39 7.32 8.13
CA THR A 19 4.16 8.33 7.40
C THR A 19 4.15 8.07 5.89
N GLY A 20 4.19 6.80 5.46
CA GLY A 20 4.02 6.43 4.07
C GLY A 20 2.67 6.84 3.49
N ASN A 21 1.57 6.66 4.22
CA ASN A 21 0.26 7.16 3.82
C ASN A 21 0.29 8.69 3.60
N ALA A 22 0.90 9.43 4.52
CA ALA A 22 1.00 10.88 4.42
C ALA A 22 1.90 11.34 3.25
N TRP A 23 3.03 10.66 3.04
CA TRP A 23 3.92 10.91 1.92
C TRP A 23 3.23 10.65 0.57
N LEU A 24 2.50 9.54 0.41
CA LEU A 24 1.74 9.24 -0.82
C LEU A 24 0.72 10.32 -1.15
N VAL A 25 -0.05 10.77 -0.14
CA VAL A 25 -1.01 11.88 -0.29
C VAL A 25 -0.29 13.16 -0.70
N GLY A 26 0.87 13.43 -0.09
CA GLY A 26 1.76 14.55 -0.46
C GLY A 26 2.17 14.49 -1.93
N VAL A 27 2.70 13.35 -2.39
CA VAL A 27 3.15 13.16 -3.79
C VAL A 27 2.02 13.44 -4.77
N VAL A 28 0.83 12.90 -4.53
CA VAL A 28 -0.34 13.16 -5.39
C VAL A 28 -0.71 14.64 -5.38
N GLY A 29 -0.69 15.30 -4.22
CA GLY A 29 -0.90 16.75 -4.11
C GLY A 29 0.13 17.57 -4.89
N GLY A 30 1.41 17.21 -4.80
CA GLY A 30 2.50 17.88 -5.53
C GLY A 30 2.43 17.69 -7.04
N LEU A 31 2.04 16.49 -7.50
CA LEU A 31 1.80 16.21 -8.92
C LEU A 31 0.64 17.05 -9.46
N LEU A 32 -0.46 17.14 -8.70
CA LEU A 32 -1.61 17.98 -9.06
C LEU A 32 -1.25 19.46 -9.13
N GLU A 33 -0.47 19.97 -8.17
CA GLU A 33 0.05 21.35 -8.23
C GLU A 33 0.94 21.56 -9.47
N GLY A 34 1.71 20.54 -9.86
CA GLY A 34 2.50 20.49 -11.08
C GLY A 34 1.68 20.30 -12.37
N GLY A 35 0.35 20.21 -12.30
CA GLY A 35 -0.54 20.06 -13.45
C GLY A 35 -0.66 18.64 -14.00
N VAL A 36 -0.38 17.62 -13.17
CA VAL A 36 -0.53 16.21 -13.50
C VAL A 36 -1.53 15.56 -12.54
N ASP A 37 -2.70 15.21 -13.04
CA ASP A 37 -3.66 14.40 -12.30
C ASP A 37 -3.40 12.91 -12.57
N VAL A 38 -3.04 12.17 -11.52
CA VAL A 38 -2.82 10.72 -11.57
C VAL A 38 -3.98 9.93 -10.95
N THR A 39 -4.99 10.62 -10.40
CA THR A 39 -6.14 9.99 -9.74
C THR A 39 -7.16 9.44 -10.74
N ASP A 40 -7.02 9.81 -12.01
CA ASP A 40 -7.85 9.35 -13.12
C ASP A 40 -7.35 8.05 -13.78
N ALA A 41 -6.33 7.40 -13.21
CA ALA A 41 -5.75 6.13 -13.67
C ALA A 41 -6.83 5.07 -13.97
N ASP A 42 -6.63 4.21 -14.97
CA ASP A 42 -7.56 3.12 -15.26
C ASP A 42 -7.53 2.02 -14.18
N LEU A 43 -6.43 1.92 -13.44
CA LEU A 43 -6.26 1.07 -12.26
C LEU A 43 -5.50 1.81 -11.16
N ILE A 44 -5.96 1.66 -9.92
CA ILE A 44 -5.21 2.08 -8.73
C ILE A 44 -4.97 0.85 -7.84
N VAL A 45 -3.71 0.52 -7.59
CA VAL A 45 -3.30 -0.57 -6.70
C VAL A 45 -2.87 0.02 -5.37
N GLY A 46 -3.36 -0.53 -4.26
CA GLY A 46 -3.00 -0.09 -2.93
C GLY A 46 -2.64 -1.25 -2.01
N THR A 47 -1.50 -1.12 -1.32
CA THR A 47 -1.04 -2.05 -0.29
C THR A 47 -0.93 -1.30 1.04
N SER A 48 -1.56 -1.78 2.13
CA SER A 48 -1.38 -1.20 3.46
C SER A 48 -1.68 0.31 3.52
N ALA A 49 -0.69 1.13 3.87
CA ALA A 49 -0.76 2.59 3.78
C ALA A 49 -1.26 3.10 2.41
N GLY A 50 -0.84 2.44 1.32
CA GLY A 50 -1.28 2.71 -0.04
C GLY A 50 -2.73 2.32 -0.30
N ALA A 51 -3.28 1.30 0.38
CA ALA A 51 -4.71 1.00 0.33
C ALA A 51 -5.55 2.14 0.92
N THR A 52 -5.11 2.70 2.05
CA THR A 52 -5.75 3.88 2.64
C THR A 52 -5.62 5.10 1.72
N ALA A 53 -4.43 5.34 1.17
CA ALA A 53 -4.19 6.47 0.25
C ALA A 53 -5.02 6.35 -1.04
N ALA A 54 -5.12 5.15 -1.63
CA ALA A 54 -5.91 4.87 -2.83
C ALA A 54 -7.36 5.34 -2.66
N VAL A 55 -7.98 4.98 -1.53
CA VAL A 55 -9.35 5.40 -1.23
C VAL A 55 -9.42 6.91 -1.00
N GLN A 56 -8.48 7.47 -0.24
CA GLN A 56 -8.49 8.90 0.08
C GLN A 56 -8.44 9.78 -1.16
N ILE A 57 -7.54 9.49 -2.11
CA ILE A 57 -7.36 10.30 -3.32
C ILE A 57 -8.44 10.07 -4.39
N THR A 58 -9.22 8.99 -4.29
CA THR A 58 -10.27 8.67 -5.26
C THR A 58 -11.68 9.04 -4.80
N THR A 59 -11.89 9.16 -3.49
CA THR A 59 -13.21 9.43 -2.89
C THR A 59 -13.34 10.84 -2.32
N ALA A 60 -12.27 11.63 -2.34
CA ALA A 60 -12.26 13.03 -1.93
C ALA A 60 -11.30 13.84 -2.82
N ASP A 61 -11.42 15.18 -2.76
CA ASP A 61 -10.49 16.08 -3.41
C ASP A 61 -9.06 15.89 -2.85
N PRO A 62 -8.09 15.43 -3.66
CA PRO A 62 -6.75 15.15 -3.17
C PRO A 62 -6.05 16.37 -2.56
N ALA A 63 -6.33 17.58 -3.04
CA ALA A 63 -5.77 18.81 -2.47
C ALA A 63 -6.30 19.06 -1.04
N ALA A 64 -7.59 18.79 -0.81
CA ALA A 64 -8.19 18.85 0.51
C ALA A 64 -7.65 17.75 1.43
N VAL A 65 -7.47 16.52 0.92
CA VAL A 65 -6.86 15.40 1.68
C VAL A 65 -5.43 15.74 2.10
N TYR A 66 -4.63 16.31 1.20
CA TYR A 66 -3.28 16.79 1.52
C TYR A 66 -3.31 17.86 2.62
N THR A 67 -4.15 18.88 2.47
CA THR A 67 -4.31 19.94 3.47
C THR A 67 -4.69 19.38 4.84
N ALA A 68 -5.63 18.43 4.89
CA ALA A 68 -6.03 17.77 6.13
C ALA A 68 -4.89 16.95 6.76
N THR A 69 -4.01 16.36 5.95
CA THR A 69 -2.87 15.55 6.42
C THR A 69 -1.78 16.39 7.10
N LEU A 70 -1.70 17.69 6.76
CA LEU A 70 -0.78 18.63 7.43
C LEU A 70 -1.22 19.00 8.85
N ALA A 71 -2.48 18.74 9.22
CA ALA A 71 -2.96 19.02 10.56
C ALA A 71 -2.22 18.13 11.59
N PRO A 72 -1.71 18.70 12.70
CA PRO A 72 -1.09 17.91 13.75
C PRO A 72 -2.08 16.89 14.31
N VAL A 73 -1.70 15.62 14.28
CA VAL A 73 -2.50 14.56 14.91
C VAL A 73 -2.11 14.52 16.39
N GLN A 74 -3.09 14.71 17.29
CA GLN A 74 -2.87 14.39 18.70
C GLN A 74 -2.62 12.89 18.80
N ALA A 75 -1.41 12.50 19.21
CA ALA A 75 -1.08 11.11 19.48
C ALA A 75 -2.03 10.61 20.59
N ARG A 76 -3.04 9.85 20.19
CA ARG A 76 -3.88 9.14 21.15
C ARG A 76 -2.97 8.06 21.73
N GLN A 77 -2.76 8.06 23.04
CA GLN A 77 -1.97 7.02 23.71
C GLN A 77 -2.60 5.66 23.37
N THR A 78 -2.00 4.94 22.45
CA THR A 78 -2.24 3.51 22.31
C THR A 78 -1.65 2.87 23.56
N GLY A 79 -2.40 1.97 24.21
CA GLY A 79 -1.87 1.16 25.31
C GLY A 79 -0.60 0.43 24.87
N PRO A 80 0.16 -0.19 25.80
CA PRO A 80 1.43 -0.84 25.47
C PRO A 80 1.21 -1.89 24.37
N GLY A 81 1.53 -1.53 23.14
CA GLY A 81 1.60 -2.47 22.03
C GLY A 81 2.76 -3.42 22.28
N ARG A 82 2.66 -4.66 21.80
CA ARG A 82 3.83 -5.55 21.72
C ARG A 82 4.92 -4.82 20.90
N PRO A 83 6.21 -4.90 21.27
CA PRO A 83 7.27 -4.19 20.57
C PRO A 83 7.29 -4.53 19.07
N VAL A 84 7.43 -3.50 18.23
CA VAL A 84 7.60 -3.64 16.76
C VAL A 84 8.81 -4.54 16.43
N SER A 85 9.84 -4.54 17.30
CA SER A 85 11.02 -5.40 17.21
C SER A 85 10.66 -6.88 17.12
N ASP A 86 9.74 -7.35 17.96
CA ASP A 86 9.41 -8.77 18.03
C ASP A 86 8.72 -9.25 16.73
N GLN A 87 7.94 -8.38 16.08
CA GLN A 87 7.26 -8.73 14.82
C GLN A 87 8.25 -8.77 13.66
N LEU A 88 9.16 -7.79 13.58
CA LEU A 88 10.21 -7.77 12.57
C LEU A 88 11.14 -8.98 12.70
N GLU A 89 11.59 -9.30 13.92
CA GLU A 89 12.45 -10.47 14.18
C GLU A 89 11.79 -11.78 13.75
N ARG A 90 10.51 -11.99 14.08
CA ARG A 90 9.76 -13.18 13.63
C ARG A 90 9.64 -13.24 12.11
N MET A 91 9.33 -12.11 11.47
CA MET A 91 9.23 -12.04 10.02
C MET A 91 10.57 -12.42 9.36
N LEU A 92 11.68 -11.87 9.86
CA LEU A 92 13.03 -12.19 9.37
C LEU A 92 13.37 -13.67 9.57
N ALA A 93 13.02 -14.26 10.72
CA ALA A 93 13.23 -15.69 10.97
C ALA A 93 12.40 -16.59 10.05
N ILE A 94 11.18 -16.18 9.69
CA ILE A 94 10.35 -16.92 8.72
C ILE A 94 10.94 -16.80 7.32
N ILE A 95 11.39 -15.61 6.91
CA ILE A 95 12.05 -15.39 5.61
C ILE A 95 13.30 -16.25 5.50
N ASP A 96 14.22 -16.15 6.46
CA ASP A 96 15.49 -16.91 6.50
C ASP A 96 15.26 -18.43 6.49
N GLY A 97 14.21 -18.89 7.17
CA GLY A 97 13.90 -20.30 7.25
C GLY A 97 13.18 -20.89 6.03
N SER A 98 12.72 -20.09 5.07
CA SER A 98 11.86 -20.56 3.96
C SER A 98 12.66 -20.77 2.67
N ALA A 99 12.30 -21.78 1.87
CA ALA A 99 12.99 -22.06 0.61
C ALA A 99 12.61 -21.08 -0.51
N ASP A 100 11.35 -20.63 -0.52
CA ASP A 100 10.82 -19.71 -1.51
C ASP A 100 9.71 -18.81 -0.92
N VAL A 101 9.23 -17.87 -1.73
CA VAL A 101 8.17 -16.93 -1.35
C VAL A 101 6.84 -17.63 -1.04
N VAL A 102 6.57 -18.80 -1.63
CA VAL A 102 5.32 -19.54 -1.42
C VAL A 102 5.33 -20.19 -0.03
N GLU A 103 6.43 -20.84 0.34
CA GLU A 103 6.62 -21.37 1.68
C GLU A 103 6.59 -20.24 2.72
N MET A 104 7.28 -19.13 2.46
CA MET A 104 7.31 -17.97 3.35
C MET A 104 5.90 -17.45 3.65
N ARG A 105 5.07 -17.25 2.61
CA ARG A 105 3.68 -16.80 2.76
C ARG A 105 2.86 -17.75 3.62
N ARG A 106 2.94 -19.06 3.37
CA ARG A 106 2.24 -20.09 4.17
C ARG A 106 2.67 -20.05 5.64
N ARG A 107 3.96 -19.84 5.90
CA ARG A 107 4.51 -19.77 7.27
C ARG A 107 4.15 -18.48 7.99
N ILE A 108 4.14 -17.34 7.29
CA ILE A 108 3.63 -16.08 7.84
C ILE A 108 2.15 -16.20 8.19
N GLY A 109 1.36 -16.78 7.28
CA GLY A 109 -0.06 -17.06 7.51
C GLY A 109 -0.30 -17.91 8.76
N ALA A 110 0.38 -19.06 8.85
CA ALA A 110 0.30 -19.94 10.03
C ALA A 110 0.72 -19.22 11.33
N ALA A 111 1.83 -18.48 11.32
CA ALA A 111 2.30 -17.75 12.50
C ALA A 111 1.31 -16.64 12.94
N ALA A 112 0.61 -16.02 11.99
CA ALA A 112 -0.42 -15.03 12.31
C ALA A 112 -1.68 -15.68 12.91
N LEU A 113 -2.10 -16.84 12.39
CA LEU A 113 -3.24 -17.60 12.91
C LEU A 113 -2.99 -18.15 14.33
N GLU A 114 -1.77 -18.62 14.61
CA GLU A 114 -1.37 -19.03 15.97
C GLU A 114 -1.52 -17.87 16.97
N ARG A 115 -1.13 -16.65 16.57
CA ARG A 115 -1.28 -15.45 17.40
C ARG A 115 -2.73 -15.03 17.56
N ASP A 116 -3.53 -15.17 16.52
CA ASP A 116 -4.96 -14.86 16.56
C ASP A 116 -5.70 -15.77 17.54
N ALA A 117 -5.33 -17.06 17.60
CA ALA A 117 -5.87 -18.01 18.56
C ALA A 117 -5.55 -17.64 20.03
N GLU A 118 -4.50 -16.85 20.28
CA GLU A 118 -4.13 -16.32 21.60
C GLU A 118 -4.76 -14.93 21.89
N ALA A 119 -5.36 -14.27 20.89
CA ALA A 119 -5.92 -12.94 21.05
C ALA A 119 -7.28 -12.98 21.76
N ASP A 120 -7.63 -11.88 22.43
CA ASP A 120 -8.89 -11.75 23.19
C ASP A 120 -10.11 -11.44 22.28
N GLY A 121 -9.93 -11.45 20.96
CA GLY A 121 -10.96 -11.16 19.96
C GLY A 121 -11.37 -9.68 19.87
N THR A 122 -10.76 -8.79 20.66
CA THR A 122 -11.17 -7.38 20.69
C THR A 122 -10.56 -6.57 19.55
N TRP A 123 -9.36 -6.97 19.09
CA TRP A 123 -8.56 -6.24 18.11
C TRP A 123 -9.30 -5.92 16.81
N GLN A 124 -9.97 -6.89 16.16
CA GLN A 124 -10.55 -6.70 14.84
C GLN A 124 -11.63 -5.60 14.80
N PRO A 125 -12.64 -5.57 15.68
CA PRO A 125 -13.61 -4.47 15.73
C PRO A 125 -12.98 -3.08 15.92
N GLN A 126 -11.94 -2.98 16.75
CA GLN A 126 -11.27 -1.70 17.03
C GLN A 126 -10.38 -1.28 15.87
N TRP A 127 -9.75 -2.24 15.21
CA TRP A 127 -8.96 -2.02 14.01
C TRP A 127 -9.84 -1.53 12.87
N ARG A 128 -10.97 -2.21 12.61
CA ARG A 128 -11.97 -1.78 11.64
C ARG A 128 -12.46 -0.36 11.91
N PHE A 129 -12.79 -0.03 13.16
CA PHE A 129 -13.21 1.32 13.54
C PHE A 129 -12.12 2.37 13.25
N THR A 130 -10.88 2.06 13.62
CA THR A 130 -9.72 2.94 13.41
C THR A 130 -9.45 3.19 11.93
N VAL A 131 -9.56 2.16 11.10
CA VAL A 131 -9.37 2.25 9.64
C VAL A 131 -10.52 3.01 9.00
N ALA A 132 -11.77 2.65 9.30
CA ALA A 132 -12.96 3.29 8.74
C ALA A 132 -13.00 4.80 9.00
N ALA A 133 -12.53 5.26 10.16
CA ALA A 133 -12.45 6.67 10.51
C ALA A 133 -11.45 7.49 9.66
N ARG A 134 -10.55 6.83 8.92
CA ARG A 134 -9.58 7.49 8.02
C ARG A 134 -10.10 7.63 6.59
N LEU A 135 -11.21 6.98 6.26
CA LEU A 135 -11.75 6.93 4.91
C LEU A 135 -12.76 8.06 4.70
N PRO A 136 -12.62 8.88 3.63
CA PRO A 136 -13.59 9.93 3.32
C PRO A 136 -14.98 9.39 2.94
N SER A 137 -15.03 8.17 2.40
CA SER A 137 -16.24 7.43 2.03
C SER A 137 -16.19 6.02 2.59
N GLN A 138 -17.37 5.44 2.86
CA GLN A 138 -17.51 4.02 3.20
C GLN A 138 -17.89 3.16 1.98
N ASP A 139 -18.22 3.80 0.87
CA ASP A 139 -18.64 3.16 -0.37
C ASP A 139 -17.47 3.07 -1.35
N TRP A 140 -17.39 1.94 -2.07
CA TRP A 140 -16.42 1.77 -3.15
C TRP A 140 -16.62 2.83 -4.24
N PRO A 141 -15.54 3.47 -4.74
CA PRO A 141 -15.65 4.35 -5.89
C PRO A 141 -15.89 3.56 -7.18
N ASP A 142 -16.41 4.24 -8.20
CA ASP A 142 -16.53 3.68 -9.56
C ASP A 142 -15.16 3.41 -10.20
N ARG A 143 -14.12 4.09 -9.74
CA ARG A 143 -12.74 3.88 -10.15
C ARG A 143 -12.27 2.50 -9.74
N LEU A 144 -11.61 1.78 -10.65
CA LEU A 144 -11.08 0.45 -10.35
C LEU A 144 -9.93 0.53 -9.35
N ILE A 145 -10.18 0.09 -8.12
CA ILE A 145 -9.17 -0.04 -7.08
C ILE A 145 -8.93 -1.53 -6.81
N ARG A 146 -7.67 -1.91 -6.67
CA ARG A 146 -7.23 -3.25 -6.23
C ARG A 146 -6.46 -3.11 -4.92
N LEU A 147 -7.05 -3.59 -3.83
CA LEU A 147 -6.43 -3.60 -2.52
C LEU A 147 -5.79 -4.95 -2.27
N THR A 148 -4.46 -5.00 -2.22
CA THR A 148 -3.74 -6.29 -2.13
C THR A 148 -3.78 -6.84 -0.72
N VAL A 149 -3.92 -8.17 -0.62
CA VAL A 149 -3.93 -8.94 0.63
C VAL A 149 -3.24 -10.29 0.41
N LEU A 150 -2.93 -10.97 1.51
CA LEU A 150 -2.52 -12.36 1.53
C LEU A 150 -3.56 -13.18 2.29
N GLU A 151 -4.08 -14.25 1.71
CA GLU A 151 -4.97 -15.17 2.43
C GLU A 151 -4.12 -16.05 3.36
N ALA A 152 -4.42 -16.03 4.67
CA ALA A 152 -3.51 -16.55 5.69
C ALA A 152 -3.55 -18.08 5.85
N ASP A 153 -4.68 -18.74 5.57
CA ASP A 153 -4.79 -20.19 5.68
C ASP A 153 -3.96 -20.89 4.59
N THR A 154 -3.98 -20.32 3.39
CA THR A 154 -3.39 -20.89 2.18
C THR A 154 -2.04 -20.29 1.81
N GLY A 155 -1.78 -19.04 2.20
CA GLY A 155 -0.65 -18.26 1.70
C GLY A 155 -0.86 -17.78 0.26
N GLU A 156 -2.09 -17.82 -0.26
CA GLU A 156 -2.39 -17.38 -1.62
C GLU A 156 -2.50 -15.86 -1.71
N PRO A 157 -1.82 -15.24 -2.69
CA PRO A 157 -2.05 -13.86 -3.07
C PRO A 157 -3.52 -13.59 -3.42
N ALA A 158 -4.09 -12.51 -2.90
CA ALA A 158 -5.41 -12.05 -3.28
C ALA A 158 -5.48 -10.52 -3.38
N ALA A 159 -6.58 -10.01 -3.92
CA ALA A 159 -6.88 -8.60 -3.94
C ALA A 159 -8.39 -8.39 -3.85
N PHE A 160 -8.79 -7.29 -3.20
CA PHE A 160 -10.18 -6.86 -3.13
C PHE A 160 -10.46 -5.69 -4.06
N ASP A 161 -11.68 -5.66 -4.56
CA ASP A 161 -12.27 -4.60 -5.35
C ASP A 161 -13.77 -4.45 -5.04
N ARG A 162 -14.43 -3.52 -5.75
CA ARG A 162 -15.87 -3.27 -5.58
C ARG A 162 -16.75 -4.49 -5.88
N ASP A 163 -16.27 -5.42 -6.70
CA ASP A 163 -17.01 -6.59 -7.17
C ASP A 163 -16.75 -7.82 -6.27
N SER A 164 -15.88 -7.69 -5.27
CA SER A 164 -15.47 -8.77 -4.36
C SER A 164 -16.54 -9.13 -3.32
N GLY A 165 -17.61 -8.33 -3.18
CA GLY A 165 -18.64 -8.53 -2.16
C GLY A 165 -18.22 -8.13 -0.74
N VAL A 166 -17.08 -7.47 -0.58
CA VAL A 166 -16.50 -7.05 0.70
C VAL A 166 -16.71 -5.54 0.90
N SER A 167 -17.04 -5.11 2.12
CA SER A 167 -17.15 -3.67 2.41
C SER A 167 -15.80 -2.96 2.27
N LEU A 168 -15.79 -1.71 1.79
CA LEU A 168 -14.55 -0.97 1.55
C LEU A 168 -13.69 -0.88 2.83
N ALA A 169 -14.32 -0.61 3.97
CA ALA A 169 -13.63 -0.53 5.26
C ALA A 169 -12.97 -1.86 5.66
N ASP A 170 -13.62 -2.99 5.41
CA ASP A 170 -13.05 -4.31 5.70
C ASP A 170 -11.90 -4.66 4.76
N ALA A 171 -12.03 -4.33 3.47
CA ALA A 171 -10.97 -4.55 2.49
C ALA A 171 -9.72 -3.72 2.80
N VAL A 172 -9.87 -2.44 3.16
CA VAL A 172 -8.73 -1.60 3.61
C VAL A 172 -8.18 -2.13 4.93
N ALA A 173 -9.03 -2.54 5.88
CA ALA A 173 -8.58 -3.04 7.17
C ALA A 173 -7.74 -4.32 7.01
N ALA A 174 -8.17 -5.26 6.17
CA ALA A 174 -7.41 -6.45 5.80
C ALA A 174 -6.09 -6.08 5.13
N SER A 175 -6.09 -5.18 4.16
CA SER A 175 -4.86 -4.73 3.48
C SER A 175 -3.87 -4.03 4.42
N CYS A 176 -4.32 -3.51 5.57
CA CYS A 176 -3.46 -2.90 6.59
C CYS A 176 -3.14 -3.84 7.77
N SER A 177 -3.45 -5.13 7.68
CA SER A 177 -3.35 -6.09 8.79
C SER A 177 -2.05 -6.91 8.76
N SER A 178 -0.94 -6.30 9.21
CA SER A 178 0.38 -6.95 9.17
C SER A 178 0.70 -7.82 10.39
N GLY A 179 -0.05 -7.67 11.50
CA GLY A 179 0.27 -8.32 12.78
C GLY A 179 -0.66 -9.47 13.18
N LEU A 180 -1.97 -9.30 12.98
CA LEU A 180 -3.01 -10.30 13.20
C LEU A 180 -3.84 -10.39 11.91
N PRO A 181 -4.38 -11.58 11.56
CA PRO A 181 -5.25 -11.72 10.40
C PRO A 181 -6.57 -10.98 10.63
N PHE A 182 -7.08 -10.33 9.58
CA PHE A 182 -8.40 -9.74 9.56
C PHE A 182 -9.38 -10.70 8.90
N TRP A 183 -10.41 -11.11 9.64
CA TRP A 183 -11.38 -12.09 9.19
C TRP A 183 -12.51 -11.44 8.40
N ILE A 184 -12.75 -11.93 7.17
CA ILE A 184 -13.87 -11.53 6.31
C ILE A 184 -14.57 -12.81 5.85
N ASP A 185 -15.85 -12.93 6.18
CA ASP A 185 -16.69 -14.08 5.80
C ASP A 185 -16.06 -15.45 6.11
N GLY A 186 -15.40 -15.55 7.27
CA GLY A 186 -14.75 -16.78 7.74
C GLY A 186 -13.39 -17.07 7.10
N ARG A 187 -12.82 -16.13 6.34
CA ARG A 187 -11.48 -16.25 5.74
C ARG A 187 -10.51 -15.23 6.37
N PRO A 188 -9.31 -15.64 6.80
CA PRO A 188 -8.32 -14.77 7.41
C PRO A 188 -7.42 -14.11 6.35
N TYR A 189 -7.26 -12.79 6.41
CA TYR A 189 -6.41 -12.04 5.49
C TYR A 189 -5.35 -11.22 6.22
N LEU A 190 -4.16 -11.18 5.64
CA LEU A 190 -3.04 -10.36 6.06
C LEU A 190 -2.74 -9.26 5.03
N ASP A 191 -1.95 -8.29 5.47
CA ASP A 191 -1.41 -7.20 4.66
C ASP A 191 -0.76 -7.73 3.37
N GLY A 192 -1.08 -7.09 2.24
CA GLY A 192 -0.55 -7.45 0.93
C GLY A 192 0.96 -7.25 0.79
N GLY A 193 1.64 -6.60 1.74
CA GLY A 193 3.10 -6.53 1.78
C GLY A 193 3.76 -7.92 1.86
N TYR A 194 3.06 -8.93 2.41
CA TYR A 194 3.51 -10.32 2.43
C TYR A 194 3.29 -11.07 1.10
N ARG A 195 2.55 -10.48 0.16
CA ARG A 195 2.37 -11.03 -1.19
C ARG A 195 3.70 -10.96 -1.93
N ALA A 196 4.08 -9.83 -2.51
CA ALA A 196 5.36 -9.69 -3.19
C ALA A 196 6.28 -8.77 -2.39
N ASN A 197 5.93 -7.49 -2.32
CA ASN A 197 6.60 -6.47 -1.53
C ASN A 197 5.58 -5.39 -1.15
N ALA A 198 6.03 -4.30 -0.52
CA ALA A 198 5.18 -3.16 -0.21
C ALA A 198 4.44 -2.59 -1.43
N GLU A 199 4.98 -2.67 -2.65
CA GLU A 199 4.39 -2.04 -3.83
C GLU A 199 3.35 -2.92 -4.54
N ASN A 200 3.62 -4.22 -4.72
CA ASN A 200 2.82 -5.11 -5.58
C ASN A 200 2.59 -4.52 -7.00
N ALA A 201 3.63 -3.95 -7.60
CA ALA A 201 3.59 -3.34 -8.93
C ALA A 201 3.24 -4.35 -10.04
N ASP A 202 3.52 -5.64 -9.84
CA ASP A 202 3.13 -6.72 -10.75
C ASP A 202 1.61 -6.82 -11.00
N VAL A 203 0.78 -6.30 -10.08
CA VAL A 203 -0.68 -6.20 -10.25
C VAL A 203 -1.07 -5.29 -11.44
N ALA A 204 -0.17 -4.39 -11.86
CA ALA A 204 -0.35 -3.52 -13.02
C ALA A 204 0.06 -4.18 -14.35
N THR A 205 0.32 -5.49 -14.39
CA THR A 205 0.66 -6.20 -15.64
C THR A 205 -0.44 -5.99 -16.69
N GLY A 206 -0.03 -5.64 -17.91
CA GLY A 206 -0.93 -5.39 -19.03
C GLY A 206 -1.36 -3.92 -19.20
N TYR A 207 -0.94 -3.02 -18.31
CA TYR A 207 -1.16 -1.57 -18.47
C TYR A 207 0.00 -0.92 -19.23
N ASP A 208 -0.32 0.04 -20.11
CA ASP A 208 0.67 0.70 -20.98
C ASP A 208 1.60 1.66 -20.23
N ARG A 209 1.10 2.30 -19.17
CA ARG A 209 1.80 3.28 -18.34
C ARG A 209 1.61 2.96 -16.87
N VAL A 210 2.69 2.83 -16.12
CA VAL A 210 2.65 2.50 -14.70
C VAL A 210 3.46 3.52 -13.90
N LEU A 211 2.80 4.22 -12.98
CA LEU A 211 3.47 5.05 -11.98
C LEU A 211 3.47 4.32 -10.64
N VAL A 212 4.66 4.07 -10.09
CA VAL A 212 4.81 3.44 -8.77
C VAL A 212 5.28 4.47 -7.76
N LEU A 213 4.52 4.65 -6.68
CA LEU A 213 4.93 5.42 -5.52
C LEU A 213 5.37 4.45 -4.43
N SER A 214 6.65 4.48 -4.07
CA SER A 214 7.29 3.51 -3.17
C SER A 214 7.84 4.20 -1.92
N PRO A 215 7.08 4.26 -0.81
CA PRO A 215 7.53 4.86 0.44
C PRO A 215 8.81 4.23 1.02
N PHE A 216 9.06 2.96 0.73
CA PHE A 216 10.24 2.22 1.21
C PHE A 216 11.36 2.07 0.18
N GLY A 217 11.28 2.81 -0.93
CA GLY A 217 12.34 2.81 -1.96
C GLY A 217 12.52 1.48 -2.68
N GLY A 218 11.49 0.62 -2.70
CA GLY A 218 11.43 -0.61 -3.48
C GLY A 218 12.23 -1.78 -2.92
N ARG A 219 12.91 -1.60 -1.77
CA ARG A 219 13.65 -2.67 -1.11
C ARG A 219 12.68 -3.67 -0.49
N SER A 220 13.06 -4.94 -0.56
CA SER A 220 12.38 -6.04 0.11
C SER A 220 13.29 -6.64 1.18
N LEU A 221 12.70 -7.22 2.22
CA LEU A 221 13.43 -8.06 3.18
C LEU A 221 13.69 -9.48 2.65
N HIS A 222 13.11 -9.81 1.50
CA HIS A 222 13.24 -11.13 0.88
C HIS A 222 14.58 -11.26 0.14
N PRO A 223 15.11 -12.49 0.01
CA PRO A 223 16.22 -12.80 -0.89
C PRO A 223 15.96 -12.29 -2.32
N GLU A 224 16.99 -11.76 -2.99
CA GLU A 224 16.86 -11.18 -4.33
C GLU A 224 16.36 -12.20 -5.37
N GLU A 225 16.77 -13.47 -5.23
CA GLU A 225 16.40 -14.57 -6.10
C GLU A 225 14.89 -14.89 -6.11
N TRP A 226 14.14 -14.43 -5.11
CA TRP A 226 12.68 -14.60 -5.10
C TRP A 226 11.97 -13.61 -6.04
N GLY A 227 12.69 -12.62 -6.60
CA GLY A 227 12.17 -11.69 -7.59
C GLY A 227 11.09 -10.74 -7.05
N THR A 228 11.04 -10.55 -5.73
CA THR A 228 10.01 -9.72 -5.09
C THR A 228 10.38 -8.24 -4.97
N HIS A 229 11.65 -7.88 -5.12
CA HIS A 229 12.09 -6.48 -5.07
C HIS A 229 11.40 -5.66 -6.18
N LEU A 230 11.16 -4.38 -5.91
CA LEU A 230 10.48 -3.52 -6.89
C LEU A 230 11.21 -3.48 -8.23
N ALA A 231 12.55 -3.49 -8.22
CA ALA A 231 13.34 -3.53 -9.45
C ALA A 231 12.97 -4.73 -10.35
N ALA A 232 12.83 -5.93 -9.77
CA ALA A 232 12.41 -7.12 -10.51
C ALA A 232 10.97 -7.01 -11.05
N GLN A 233 10.06 -6.42 -10.27
CA GLN A 233 8.68 -6.17 -10.71
C GLN A 233 8.63 -5.15 -11.86
N VAL A 234 9.42 -4.07 -11.78
CA VAL A 234 9.54 -3.05 -12.83
C VAL A 234 10.13 -3.63 -14.11
N ASP A 235 11.17 -4.47 -14.00
CA ASP A 235 11.77 -5.15 -15.15
C ASP A 235 10.77 -6.08 -15.83
N ALA A 236 9.96 -6.81 -15.06
CA ALA A 236 8.89 -7.66 -15.59
C ALA A 236 7.80 -6.83 -16.32
N LEU A 237 7.37 -5.70 -15.75
CA LEU A 237 6.41 -4.79 -16.40
C LEU A 237 6.97 -4.23 -17.71
N ARG A 238 8.23 -3.78 -17.71
CA ARG A 238 8.90 -3.26 -18.92
C ARG A 238 9.06 -4.34 -19.99
N ALA A 239 9.43 -5.56 -19.59
CA ALA A 239 9.47 -6.70 -20.50
C ALA A 239 8.08 -7.04 -21.08
N GLY A 240 7.02 -6.77 -20.32
CA GLY A 240 5.62 -6.85 -20.74
C GLY A 240 5.13 -5.70 -21.62
N GLY A 241 5.97 -4.68 -21.88
CA GLY A 241 5.65 -3.55 -22.76
C GLY A 241 5.21 -2.27 -22.04
N SER A 242 5.17 -2.25 -20.70
CA SER A 242 4.81 -1.06 -19.93
C SER A 242 5.95 -0.02 -19.93
N ALA A 243 5.60 1.26 -20.06
CA ALA A 243 6.49 2.32 -19.59
C ALA A 243 6.26 2.52 -18.08
N VAL A 244 7.34 2.59 -17.30
CA VAL A 244 7.27 2.59 -15.83
C VAL A 244 8.14 3.69 -15.25
N GLU A 245 7.54 4.57 -14.44
CA GLU A 245 8.22 5.55 -13.58
C GLU A 245 8.03 5.15 -12.11
N VAL A 246 9.10 5.33 -11.32
CA VAL A 246 9.07 5.08 -9.87
C VAL A 246 9.44 6.37 -9.15
N ILE A 247 8.62 6.76 -8.18
CA ILE A 247 8.93 7.81 -7.22
C ILE A 247 9.13 7.15 -5.86
N GLY A 248 10.28 7.40 -5.25
CA GLY A 248 10.56 7.09 -3.85
C GLY A 248 11.05 8.36 -3.14
N PRO A 249 11.09 8.35 -1.80
CA PRO A 249 11.59 9.49 -1.04
C PRO A 249 13.11 9.64 -1.18
N ASP A 250 13.60 10.88 -1.19
CA ASP A 250 15.04 11.18 -1.18
C ASP A 250 15.74 10.80 0.14
N SER A 251 14.98 10.73 1.25
CA SER A 251 15.47 10.36 2.58
C SER A 251 14.57 9.32 3.25
N GLU A 252 15.19 8.32 3.86
CA GLU A 252 14.51 7.24 4.57
C GLU A 252 14.16 7.59 6.02
N GLU A 253 14.57 8.75 6.52
CA GLU A 253 14.44 9.14 7.93
C GLU A 253 12.99 9.18 8.43
N LEU A 254 12.03 9.39 7.52
CA LEU A 254 10.59 9.40 7.82
C LEU A 254 9.94 8.01 7.71
N PHE A 255 10.71 6.99 7.34
CA PHE A 255 10.24 5.64 7.02
C PHE A 255 10.94 4.60 7.92
N GLY A 256 10.76 3.31 7.63
CA GLY A 256 11.34 2.23 8.44
C GLY A 256 10.83 2.24 9.89
N THR A 257 11.72 2.40 10.87
CA THR A 257 11.36 2.41 12.30
C THR A 257 10.38 3.52 12.68
N ASN A 258 10.39 4.62 11.91
CA ASN A 258 9.53 5.78 12.13
C ASN A 258 8.20 5.69 11.38
N ALA A 259 7.99 4.64 10.57
CA ALA A 259 6.85 4.52 9.67
C ALA A 259 5.48 4.62 10.38
N MET A 260 5.41 4.21 11.64
CA MET A 260 4.17 4.22 12.43
C MET A 260 4.00 5.46 13.32
N ASP A 261 4.99 6.35 13.39
CA ASP A 261 4.91 7.57 14.19
C ASP A 261 3.96 8.58 13.54
N VAL A 262 2.77 8.74 14.13
CA VAL A 262 1.73 9.64 13.63
C VAL A 262 2.12 11.11 13.74
N SER A 263 3.06 11.46 14.62
CA SER A 263 3.52 12.85 14.79
C SER A 263 4.35 13.34 13.61
N LEU A 264 4.96 12.41 12.85
CA LEU A 264 5.77 12.70 11.67
C LEU A 264 4.94 12.82 10.38
N ARG A 265 3.62 12.57 10.42
CA ARG A 265 2.73 12.66 9.25
C ARG A 265 2.81 14.00 8.52
N PRO A 266 2.77 15.19 9.20
CA PRO A 266 2.87 16.46 8.49
C PRO A 266 4.20 16.63 7.74
N ALA A 267 5.32 16.24 8.35
CA ALA A 267 6.63 16.29 7.70
C ALA A 267 6.72 15.34 6.50
N ALA A 268 6.18 14.12 6.62
CA ALA A 268 6.11 13.16 5.53
C ALA A 268 5.24 13.64 4.36
N ALA A 269 4.10 14.28 4.65
CA ALA A 269 3.26 14.87 3.61
C ALA A 269 3.97 16.03 2.88
N GLN A 270 4.67 16.90 3.60
CA GLN A 270 5.45 17.99 3.00
C GLN A 270 6.58 17.48 2.12
N ALA A 271 7.31 16.45 2.58
CA ALA A 271 8.36 15.79 1.80
C ALA A 271 7.77 15.18 0.52
N GLY A 272 6.70 14.39 0.64
CA GLY A 272 6.04 13.81 -0.52
C GLY A 272 5.53 14.85 -1.51
N HIS A 273 5.00 15.97 -1.01
CA HIS A 273 4.57 17.07 -1.87
C HIS A 273 5.74 17.70 -2.65
N ALA A 274 6.90 17.87 -2.02
CA ALA A 274 8.10 18.33 -2.72
C ALA A 274 8.54 17.31 -3.79
N ASP A 275 8.56 16.02 -3.47
CA ASP A 275 8.92 14.94 -4.39
C ASP A 275 7.97 14.90 -5.60
N GLY A 276 6.67 14.98 -5.36
CA GLY A 276 5.64 15.00 -6.40
C GLY A 276 5.79 16.22 -7.33
N LYS A 277 6.03 17.41 -6.77
CA LYS A 277 6.25 18.62 -7.55
C LYS A 277 7.52 18.54 -8.39
N ALA A 278 8.60 17.99 -7.83
CA ALA A 278 9.86 17.79 -8.55
C ALA A 278 9.76 16.75 -9.67
N ALA A 279 8.87 15.76 -9.53
CA ALA A 279 8.65 14.70 -10.52
C ALA A 279 7.62 15.07 -11.61
N ALA A 280 6.86 16.16 -11.46
CA ALA A 280 5.70 16.47 -12.30
C ALA A 280 5.99 16.46 -13.81
N GLU A 281 7.12 17.03 -14.26
CA GLU A 281 7.48 17.02 -15.69
C GLU A 281 7.72 15.61 -16.22
N ARG A 282 8.49 14.78 -15.49
CA ARG A 282 8.77 13.38 -15.88
C ARG A 282 7.50 12.53 -15.86
N VAL A 283 6.63 12.73 -14.87
CA VAL A 283 5.35 12.01 -14.82
C VAL A 283 4.43 12.47 -15.94
N ALA A 284 4.43 13.75 -16.31
CA ALA A 284 3.64 14.23 -17.46
C ALA A 284 4.04 13.56 -18.78
N GLU A 285 5.33 13.29 -18.99
CA GLU A 285 5.83 12.56 -20.16
C GLU A 285 5.37 11.09 -20.18
N LEU A 286 5.25 10.46 -19.00
CA LEU A 286 4.71 9.11 -18.88
C LEU A 286 3.18 9.09 -19.08
N TRP A 287 2.47 10.04 -18.48
CA TRP A 287 1.03 9.93 -18.20
C TRP A 287 0.12 10.46 -19.31
N ARG A 288 0.67 11.26 -20.24
CA ARG A 288 -0.06 11.92 -21.33
C ARG A 288 0.08 11.19 -22.68
#